data_AF-A0A1Q8U8A2-F1
#
_entry.id   AF-A0A1Q8U8A2-F1
#
_cell.length_a   1.000
_cell.length_b   1.000
_cell.length_c   1.000
_cell.angle_alpha   90.00
_cell.angle_beta   90.00
_cell.angle_gamma   90.00
#
_symmetry.space_group_name_H-M   'P 1'
#
loop_
_entity.id
_entity.type
_entity.pdbx_description
1 polymer ?
#
loop_
_entity_poly.entity_id
_entity_poly.type
_entity_poly.pdbx_seq_one_letter_code
_entity_poly.pdbx_strand_id
1 'polypeptide(L)'
;MRCAHWHHLPIGLAKDARLLAPDAPLDRAVRCHLSAHEGDEHYGLLAELDQYGTALWLRWHGSDVDVAVLPDCPVTGSGSGSSGDACCLFAGHVERHSWEGATPR
;
A
#
# COMPACT_ATOMS: atom_id res chain seq x y z
N MET A 1 -13.38 -4.50 3.84
CA MET A 1 -12.58 -4.48 5.09
C MET A 1 -11.13 -4.68 4.72
N ARG A 2 -10.19 -4.01 5.39
CA ARG A 2 -8.76 -4.07 5.07
C ARG A 2 -8.09 -5.22 5.81
N CYS A 3 -6.97 -5.72 5.30
CA CYS A 3 -6.17 -6.73 5.98
C CYS A 3 -5.73 -6.22 7.37
N ALA A 4 -5.86 -7.08 8.38
CA ALA A 4 -5.56 -6.73 9.77
C ALA A 4 -4.09 -6.95 10.15
N HIS A 5 -3.26 -7.42 9.20
CA HIS A 5 -1.84 -7.67 9.44
C HIS A 5 -1.07 -6.37 9.61
N TRP A 6 -0.19 -6.36 10.61
CA TRP A 6 0.73 -5.28 10.90
C TRP A 6 2.16 -5.76 10.81
N HIS A 7 3.04 -4.88 10.37
CA HIS A 7 4.47 -5.14 10.38
C HIS A 7 5.24 -3.93 10.89
N HIS A 8 6.25 -4.18 11.72
CA HIS A 8 7.19 -3.15 12.16
C HIS A 8 8.26 -2.93 11.09
N LEU A 9 8.63 -1.67 10.86
CA LEU A 9 9.75 -1.36 9.97
C LEU A 9 11.07 -1.82 10.62
N PRO A 10 11.79 -2.79 10.03
CA PRO A 10 13.08 -3.23 10.56
C PRO A 10 14.09 -2.09 10.55
N ILE A 11 14.99 -2.03 11.54
CA ILE A 11 15.91 -0.89 11.70
C ILE A 11 16.89 -0.71 10.53
N GLY A 12 17.23 -1.81 9.83
CA GLY A 12 18.03 -1.75 8.60
C GLY A 12 17.27 -1.03 7.50
N LEU A 13 16.05 -1.49 7.21
CA LEU A 13 15.17 -0.89 6.20
C LEU A 13 14.70 0.51 6.56
N ALA A 14 14.64 0.87 7.85
CA ALA A 14 14.33 2.23 8.27
C ALA A 14 15.38 3.25 7.79
N LYS A 15 16.64 2.84 7.68
CA LYS A 15 17.70 3.70 7.13
C LYS A 15 17.54 3.84 5.62
N ASP A 16 17.29 2.74 4.92
CA ASP A 16 17.08 2.76 3.47
C ASP A 16 15.84 3.59 3.10
N ALA A 17 14.74 3.40 3.83
CA ALA A 17 13.53 4.21 3.72
C ALA A 17 13.81 5.70 3.94
N ARG A 18 14.66 6.07 4.90
CA ARG A 18 15.04 7.46 5.14
C ARG A 18 15.90 8.04 4.01
N LEU A 19 16.73 7.23 3.36
CA LEU A 19 17.49 7.68 2.18
C LEU A 19 16.58 7.94 0.99
N LEU A 20 15.53 7.12 0.82
CA LEU A 20 14.53 7.28 -0.24
C LEU A 20 13.56 8.44 0.04
N ALA A 21 13.27 8.71 1.32
CA ALA A 21 12.32 9.72 1.77
C ALA A 21 12.93 10.57 2.91
N PRO A 22 13.91 11.46 2.61
CA PRO A 22 14.64 12.21 3.62
C PRO A 22 13.72 13.11 4.47
N ASP A 23 12.80 13.80 3.81
CA ASP A 23 11.93 14.80 4.41
C ASP A 23 10.56 14.26 4.83
N ALA A 24 10.25 13.00 4.48
CA ALA A 24 8.95 12.42 4.80
C ALA A 24 8.88 11.88 6.24
N PRO A 25 7.72 12.00 6.91
CA PRO A 25 7.45 11.25 8.11
C PRO A 25 7.36 9.75 7.74
N LEU A 26 8.21 8.93 8.36
CA LEU A 26 8.19 7.48 8.16
C LEU A 26 7.46 6.81 9.31
N ASP A 27 6.44 6.03 8.99
CA ASP A 27 5.78 5.16 9.97
C ASP A 27 6.70 4.02 10.40
N ARG A 28 6.75 3.76 11.71
CA ARG A 28 7.58 2.69 12.30
C ARG A 28 6.85 1.34 12.36
N ALA A 29 5.54 1.36 12.18
CA ALA A 29 4.69 0.20 12.10
C ALA A 29 3.56 0.51 11.12
N VAL A 30 3.38 -0.36 10.15
CA VAL A 30 2.42 -0.16 9.07
C VAL A 30 1.44 -1.32 9.06
N ARG A 31 0.16 -1.00 8.84
CA ARG A 31 -0.86 -2.01 8.56
C ARG A 31 -0.87 -2.31 7.07
N CYS A 32 -1.14 -3.56 6.72
CA CYS A 32 -1.41 -3.92 5.34
C CYS A 32 -2.52 -3.02 4.76
N HIS A 33 -2.20 -2.36 3.64
CA HIS A 33 -3.05 -1.39 2.98
C HIS A 33 -4.07 -2.08 2.07
N LEU A 34 -3.84 -3.35 1.73
CA LEU A 34 -4.69 -4.19 0.89
C LEU A 34 -6.05 -4.49 1.54
N SER A 35 -6.99 -4.91 0.70
CA SER A 35 -8.27 -5.50 1.12
C SER A 35 -8.03 -6.76 1.95
N ALA A 36 -9.05 -7.30 2.61
CA ALA A 36 -8.93 -8.61 3.24
C ALA A 36 -8.55 -9.66 2.16
N HIS A 37 -7.41 -10.31 2.38
CA HIS A 37 -6.86 -11.31 1.49
C HIS A 37 -6.32 -12.50 2.29
N GLU A 38 -6.21 -13.65 1.64
CA GLU A 38 -5.64 -14.88 2.22
C GLU A 38 -4.18 -15.10 1.80
N GLY A 39 -3.63 -14.25 0.93
CA GLY A 39 -2.23 -14.31 0.50
C GLY A 39 -1.25 -13.89 1.59
N ASP A 40 -0.03 -14.41 1.51
CA ASP A 40 1.06 -14.10 2.44
C ASP A 40 1.82 -12.80 2.09
N GLU A 41 1.53 -12.22 0.93
CA GLU A 41 2.15 -10.97 0.48
C GLU A 41 1.34 -9.77 0.96
N HIS A 42 2.04 -8.83 1.57
CA HIS A 42 1.43 -7.66 2.19
C HIS A 42 2.21 -6.40 1.88
N TYR A 43 1.50 -5.27 1.89
CA TYR A 43 2.06 -3.96 1.57
C TYR A 43 1.55 -2.92 2.54
N GLY A 44 2.46 -2.16 3.13
CA GLY A 44 2.15 -1.10 4.09
C GLY A 44 2.78 0.21 3.65
N LEU A 45 1.98 1.26 3.58
CA LEU A 45 2.42 2.60 3.20
C LEU A 45 3.36 3.17 4.28
N LEU A 46 4.58 3.55 3.91
CA LEU A 46 5.55 4.18 4.81
C LEU A 46 5.54 5.71 4.71
N ALA A 47 5.43 6.22 3.48
CA ALA A 47 5.39 7.65 3.20
C ALA A 47 4.87 7.91 1.78
N GLU A 48 4.17 9.03 1.58
CA GLU A 48 3.93 9.60 0.26
C GLU A 48 5.16 10.42 -0.15
N LEU A 49 5.67 10.23 -1.37
CA LEU A 49 6.91 10.87 -1.83
C LEU A 49 6.65 12.11 -2.67
N ASP A 50 5.58 12.12 -3.45
CA ASP A 50 5.20 13.27 -4.28
C ASP A 50 3.69 13.41 -4.46
N GLN A 51 3.29 14.58 -4.97
CA GLN A 51 1.91 14.88 -5.34
C GLN A 51 1.46 14.21 -6.66
N TYR A 52 2.38 13.51 -7.34
CA TYR A 52 2.16 12.88 -8.64
C TYR A 52 1.84 11.38 -8.51
N GLY A 53 1.69 10.91 -7.27
CA GLY A 53 1.28 9.55 -6.97
C GLY A 53 2.43 8.57 -6.97
N THR A 54 3.57 8.92 -6.37
CA THR A 54 4.53 7.90 -5.92
C THR A 54 4.60 7.85 -4.39
N ALA A 55 4.71 6.63 -3.89
CA ALA A 55 4.78 6.35 -2.48
C ALA A 55 5.85 5.32 -2.17
N LEU A 56 6.39 5.40 -0.96
CA LEU A 56 7.30 4.42 -0.39
C LEU A 56 6.49 3.39 0.39
N TRP A 57 6.72 2.12 0.08
CA TRP A 57 6.01 0.99 0.64
C TRP A 57 6.98 0.05 1.36
N LEU A 58 6.50 -0.53 2.46
CA LEU A 58 7.05 -1.74 3.04
C LEU A 58 6.32 -2.92 2.40
N ARG A 59 7.04 -3.84 1.79
CA ARG A 59 6.52 -5.12 1.32
C ARG A 59 7.02 -6.22 2.25
N TRP A 60 6.15 -7.15 2.60
CA TRP A 60 6.55 -8.34 3.33
C TRP A 60 5.82 -9.58 2.85
N HIS A 61 6.54 -10.70 2.84
CA HIS A 61 6.03 -12.02 2.54
C HIS A 61 6.63 -13.03 3.53
N GLY A 62 5.84 -13.45 4.51
CA GLY A 62 6.34 -14.26 5.62
C GLY A 62 7.45 -13.54 6.41
N SER A 63 8.70 -14.01 6.30
CA SER A 63 9.87 -13.40 6.95
C SER A 63 10.69 -12.49 6.05
N ASP A 64 10.42 -12.50 4.74
CA ASP A 64 11.07 -11.63 3.77
C ASP A 64 10.41 -10.25 3.83
N VAL A 65 11.22 -9.20 3.95
CA VAL A 65 10.76 -7.82 4.10
C VAL A 65 11.66 -6.91 3.29
N ASP A 66 11.07 -6.03 2.50
CA ASP A 66 11.77 -5.07 1.64
C ASP A 66 11.03 -3.72 1.57
N VAL A 67 11.73 -2.70 1.06
CA VAL A 67 11.16 -1.38 0.79
C VAL A 67 11.16 -1.12 -0.71
N ALA A 68 10.06 -0.60 -1.22
CA ALA A 68 9.89 -0.32 -2.64
C ALA A 68 9.23 1.05 -2.85
N VAL A 69 9.74 1.81 -3.83
CA VAL A 69 9.06 3.01 -4.33
C VAL A 69 8.15 2.59 -5.46
N LEU A 70 6.84 2.81 -5.31
CA LEU A 70 5.85 2.36 -6.28
C LEU A 70 4.92 3.52 -6.66
N PRO A 71 4.55 3.61 -7.95
CA PRO A 71 3.52 4.55 -8.40
C PRO A 71 2.14 4.04 -7.97
N ASP A 72 1.22 4.99 -7.78
CA ASP A 72 -0.19 4.73 -7.56
C ASP A 72 -0.82 4.00 -8.74
N CYS A 73 -1.90 3.31 -8.45
CA CYS A 73 -2.67 2.54 -9.41
C CYS A 73 -3.27 3.52 -10.43
N PRO A 74 -3.02 3.34 -11.74
CA PRO A 74 -3.51 4.23 -12.78
C PRO A 74 -5.05 4.17 -12.96
N VAL A 75 -5.73 3.30 -12.18
CA VAL A 75 -7.18 3.14 -12.24
C VAL A 75 -7.85 4.30 -11.51
N THR A 76 -8.27 5.28 -12.29
CA THR A 76 -9.13 6.39 -11.84
C THR A 76 -10.60 5.95 -11.89
N GLY A 77 -11.33 6.13 -10.80
CA GLY A 77 -12.67 5.56 -10.63
C GLY A 77 -13.68 5.96 -11.73
N SER A 78 -14.17 4.98 -12.51
CA SER A 78 -15.32 5.15 -13.44
C SER A 78 -16.57 4.38 -12.97
N GLY A 79 -16.59 3.84 -11.75
CA GLY A 79 -17.75 3.15 -11.21
C GLY A 79 -18.71 4.15 -10.56
N SER A 80 -19.96 4.20 -11.03
CA SER A 80 -21.04 5.04 -10.51
C SER A 80 -21.43 4.65 -9.08
N GLY A 81 -20.59 4.99 -8.11
CA GLY A 81 -20.86 4.98 -6.68
C GLY A 81 -20.26 6.27 -6.14
N SER A 82 -21.00 6.99 -5.30
CA SER A 82 -20.64 8.33 -4.82
C SER A 82 -19.30 8.36 -4.06
N SER A 83 -18.18 8.48 -4.77
CA SER A 83 -16.95 9.22 -4.45
C SER A 83 -15.95 8.89 -5.57
N GLY A 84 -15.42 9.90 -6.25
CA GLY A 84 -14.37 9.74 -7.26
C GLY A 84 -13.01 9.39 -6.64
N ASP A 85 -12.96 8.38 -5.78
CA ASP A 85 -11.71 7.88 -5.19
C ASP A 85 -10.91 7.17 -6.28
N ALA A 86 -9.81 7.80 -6.70
CA ALA A 86 -8.72 7.11 -7.37
C ALA A 86 -8.22 5.99 -6.43
N CYS A 87 -7.81 4.86 -6.99
CA CYS A 87 -7.26 3.79 -6.19
C CYS A 87 -5.92 4.24 -5.57
N CYS A 88 -5.90 4.58 -4.28
CA CYS A 88 -4.68 4.95 -3.52
C CYS A 88 -3.77 3.73 -3.21
N LEU A 89 -3.81 2.67 -4.03
CA LEU A 89 -2.90 1.52 -3.95
C LEU A 89 -1.86 1.63 -5.05
N PHE A 90 -0.88 0.73 -5.10
CA PHE A 90 0.18 0.76 -6.11
C PHE A 90 -0.14 -0.07 -7.37
N ALA A 91 0.56 0.24 -8.47
CA ALA A 91 0.45 -0.49 -9.73
C ALA A 91 1.02 -1.92 -9.64
N GLY A 92 0.24 -2.93 -10.06
CA GLY A 92 0.68 -4.32 -10.11
C GLY A 92 0.06 -5.26 -9.07
N HIS A 93 -0.86 -4.78 -8.23
CA HIS A 93 -1.59 -5.65 -7.29
C HIS A 93 -2.67 -6.47 -8.01
N VAL A 94 -2.80 -7.76 -7.66
CA VAL A 94 -3.76 -8.69 -8.27
C VAL A 94 -5.15 -8.65 -7.59
N GLU A 95 -5.26 -7.89 -6.50
CA GLU A 95 -6.38 -7.98 -5.58
C GLU A 95 -7.60 -7.22 -6.10
N ARG A 96 -8.78 -7.84 -6.00
CA ARG A 96 -10.07 -7.18 -6.25
C ARG A 96 -10.14 -5.93 -5.39
N HIS A 97 -10.21 -4.80 -6.05
CA HIS A 97 -10.31 -3.51 -5.40
C HIS A 97 -11.62 -3.45 -4.57
N SER A 98 -11.68 -2.60 -3.54
CA SER A 98 -12.84 -2.56 -2.63
C SER A 98 -14.18 -2.23 -3.31
N TRP A 99 -14.19 -1.56 -4.47
CA TRP A 99 -15.35 -1.32 -5.35
C TRP A 99 -15.76 -2.53 -6.23
N GLU A 100 -14.88 -3.52 -6.43
CA GLU A 100 -15.18 -4.80 -7.11
C GLU A 100 -15.74 -5.84 -6.12
N GLY A 101 -15.89 -5.44 -4.85
CA GLY A 101 -16.46 -6.23 -3.75
C GLY A 101 -17.96 -6.04 -3.54
N ALA A 102 -18.73 -5.65 -4.57
CA ALA A 102 -20.18 -5.58 -4.47
C ALA A 102 -20.85 -6.36 -5.62
N THR A 103 -21.18 -7.62 -5.36
CA THR A 103 -22.41 -8.22 -5.92
C THR A 103 -23.25 -8.77 -4.76
N PRO A 104 -24.43 -8.20 -4.47
CA PRO A 104 -25.42 -8.90 -3.64
C PRO A 104 -25.84 -10.20 -4.34
N ARG A 105 -26.13 -11.23 -3.54
CA ARG A 105 -26.64 -12.53 -4.00
C ARG A 105 -28.05 -12.42 -4.57
#